data_AF-A0A084AFB1-F1
#
_entry.id   AF-A0A084AFB1-F1
#
_cell.length_a   1.000
_cell.length_b   1.000
_cell.length_c   1.000
_cell.angle_alpha   90.00
_cell.angle_beta   90.00
_cell.angle_gamma   90.00
#
_symmetry.space_group_name_H-M   'P 1'
#
loop_
_entity.id
_entity.type
_entity.pdbx_description
1 polymer ?
#
loop_
_entity_poly.entity_id
_entity_poly.type
_entity_poly.pdbx_seq_one_letter_code
_entity_poly.pdbx_strand_id
1 'polypeptide(L)'
;MHWPVPKGTRPGKLNIDELAQCLTEYYQLLARMAYMPASVIQYPPPDGWSDEDIDVQLLRKLDFSDVAIQAVRKLPYVTGQEWEVWPETWCLNYLRNTSSVPEPDWTKDYEKYGTAPPRPAEWMPKTMLALTYGFAAATPWILDTKTGLIWGYGHLLEDPDHPQDQPWKQWRHYPVKYFFDMAKADVTNLVYLPLPAGINEHPPQILDYTNKAVRRMRRIYVDHGWPDQANFRREACIEALKEFRRRETDSDLSDSTNPEKEGGDDDDDEWEDEDYEYVSEDPSGEDDDNDDDEGDEDESAKKTVESAKTAEAGNQQSITSPLRPATRSQTRSRAGGDDRDDDDLGRELSDLKNDMSPAELRQLKETLKQ
;
A
#
# COMPACT_ATOMS: atom_id res chain seq x y z
N MET A 1 7.34 2.47 -0.57
CA MET A 1 7.85 3.43 0.44
C MET A 1 9.38 3.42 0.42
N HIS A 2 10.06 4.30 -0.33
CA HIS A 2 11.53 4.26 -0.45
C HIS A 2 12.23 5.23 0.52
N TRP A 3 11.82 5.20 1.79
CA TRP A 3 12.37 6.08 2.82
C TRP A 3 13.76 5.60 3.29
N PRO A 4 14.68 6.53 3.63
CA PRO A 4 15.94 6.16 4.27
C PRO A 4 15.68 5.68 5.71
N VAL A 5 16.36 4.61 6.13
CA VAL A 5 16.29 4.16 7.53
C VAL A 5 17.14 5.11 8.39
N PRO A 6 16.62 5.71 9.48
CA PRO A 6 17.39 6.63 10.30
C PRO A 6 18.66 5.98 10.86
N LYS A 7 19.81 6.65 10.70
CA LYS A 7 21.10 6.17 11.22
C LYS A 7 21.01 6.01 12.74
N GLY A 8 21.26 4.79 13.22
CA GLY A 8 21.11 4.47 14.64
C GLY A 8 19.68 4.13 15.08
N THR A 9 18.77 3.81 14.16
CA THR A 9 17.51 3.13 14.49
C THR A 9 17.83 1.91 15.36
N ARG A 10 17.31 1.91 16.59
CA ARG A 10 17.49 0.85 17.58
C ARG A 10 16.12 0.46 18.14
N PRO A 11 15.89 -0.82 18.45
CA PRO A 11 14.74 -1.25 19.24
C PRO A 11 14.58 -0.40 20.52
N GLY A 12 13.45 0.28 20.62
CA GLY A 12 13.04 0.98 21.83
C GLY A 12 12.14 0.11 22.71
N LYS A 13 11.41 0.75 23.63
CA LYS A 13 10.16 0.21 24.16
C LYS A 13 9.03 0.97 23.46
N LEU A 14 7.96 0.29 23.07
CA LEU A 14 6.77 0.96 22.52
C LEU A 14 6.26 2.04 23.47
N ASN A 15 6.12 3.27 22.96
CA ASN A 15 5.32 4.32 23.56
C ASN A 15 3.91 4.28 22.96
N ILE A 16 2.94 3.80 23.74
CA ILE A 16 1.55 3.62 23.28
C ILE A 16 0.86 4.96 23.02
N ASP A 17 1.15 5.99 23.82
CA ASP A 17 0.52 7.30 23.66
C ASP A 17 1.08 8.04 22.42
N GLU A 18 2.37 7.87 22.10
CA GLU A 18 2.96 8.36 20.85
C GLU A 18 2.38 7.65 19.62
N LEU A 19 2.18 6.32 19.68
CA LEU A 19 1.49 5.56 18.63
C LEU A 19 0.06 6.07 18.41
N ALA A 20 -0.71 6.21 19.49
CA ALA A 20 -2.09 6.70 19.45
C ALA A 20 -2.17 8.12 18.87
N GLN A 21 -1.24 9.01 19.28
CA GLN A 21 -1.14 10.37 18.74
C GLN A 21 -0.75 10.35 17.26
N CYS A 22 0.28 9.60 16.85
CA CYS A 22 0.75 9.58 15.46
C CYS A 22 -0.32 9.06 14.49
N LEU A 23 -1.04 8.00 14.87
CA LEU A 23 -2.16 7.47 14.08
C LEU A 23 -3.35 8.44 14.07
N THR A 24 -3.62 9.13 15.18
CA THR A 24 -4.64 10.18 15.27
C THR A 24 -4.34 11.34 14.32
N GLU A 25 -3.11 11.87 14.36
CA GLU A 25 -2.66 12.95 13.47
C GLU A 25 -2.77 12.56 11.99
N TYR A 26 -2.45 11.30 11.66
CA TYR A 26 -2.54 10.77 10.31
C TYR A 26 -3.99 10.67 9.80
N TYR A 27 -4.91 10.08 10.59
CA TYR A 27 -6.32 10.04 10.24
C TYR A 27 -6.92 11.46 10.15
N GLN A 28 -6.51 12.38 11.03
CA GLN A 28 -6.91 13.79 10.98
C GLN A 28 -6.30 14.55 9.80
N LEU A 29 -5.14 14.14 9.26
CA LEU A 29 -4.62 14.68 8.00
C LEU A 29 -5.53 14.27 6.83
N LEU A 30 -5.79 12.97 6.68
CA LEU A 30 -6.69 12.43 5.66
C LEU A 30 -8.10 13.04 5.74
N ALA A 31 -8.64 13.29 6.93
CA ALA A 31 -9.95 13.93 7.08
C ALA A 31 -9.96 15.44 6.73
N ARG A 32 -8.84 16.15 6.93
CA ARG A 32 -8.66 17.55 6.52
C ARG A 32 -8.46 17.70 5.01
N MET A 33 -7.89 16.69 4.36
CA MET A 33 -7.85 16.58 2.90
C MET A 33 -9.26 16.34 2.31
N ALA A 34 -9.35 16.35 0.98
CA ALA A 34 -10.58 16.08 0.24
C ALA A 34 -10.95 14.58 0.18
N TYR A 35 -10.65 13.81 1.24
CA TYR A 35 -10.78 12.35 1.26
C TYR A 35 -12.01 11.85 2.05
N MET A 36 -11.93 11.91 3.38
CA MET A 36 -12.95 11.35 4.30
C MET A 36 -13.51 12.41 5.26
N PRO A 37 -14.74 12.26 5.79
CA PRO A 37 -15.26 13.17 6.79
C PRO A 37 -14.66 12.90 8.17
N ALA A 38 -14.38 13.93 8.97
CA ALA A 38 -13.83 13.74 10.32
C ALA A 38 -14.71 12.88 11.25
N SER A 39 -16.00 12.75 10.95
CA SER A 39 -16.98 11.96 11.71
C SER A 39 -16.86 10.44 11.58
N VAL A 40 -16.02 9.90 10.66
CA VAL A 40 -15.73 8.45 10.64
C VAL A 40 -14.61 8.05 11.61
N ILE A 41 -13.86 9.02 12.15
CA ILE A 41 -12.80 8.79 13.13
C ILE A 41 -13.43 8.71 14.53
N GLN A 42 -13.33 7.55 15.15
CA GLN A 42 -13.67 7.33 16.56
C GLN A 42 -12.41 7.41 17.41
N TYR A 43 -12.48 8.18 18.49
CA TYR A 43 -11.39 8.41 19.42
C TYR A 43 -11.60 7.60 20.69
N PRO A 44 -10.55 7.00 21.29
CA PRO A 44 -10.67 6.29 22.55
C PRO A 44 -11.13 7.25 23.67
N PRO A 45 -11.90 6.75 24.66
CA PRO A 45 -12.06 7.43 25.95
C PRO A 45 -10.71 7.71 26.62
N PRO A 46 -10.61 8.64 27.59
CA PRO A 46 -9.34 8.97 28.26
C PRO A 46 -8.62 7.75 28.86
N ASP A 47 -9.36 6.86 29.52
CA ASP A 47 -8.84 5.61 30.08
C ASP A 47 -8.56 4.55 29.00
N GLY A 48 -9.13 4.70 27.81
CA GLY A 48 -9.08 3.77 26.69
C GLY A 48 -10.43 3.10 26.43
N TRP A 49 -10.50 2.33 25.35
CA TRP A 49 -11.61 1.42 25.05
C TRP A 49 -11.71 0.31 26.10
N SER A 50 -12.93 -0.11 26.42
CA SER A 50 -13.26 -1.12 27.44
C SER A 50 -13.24 -2.57 26.90
N ASP A 51 -13.48 -3.55 27.78
CA ASP A 51 -13.62 -4.97 27.39
C ASP A 51 -15.04 -5.26 26.82
N GLU A 52 -15.96 -4.31 27.05
CA GLU A 52 -17.26 -4.17 26.39
C GLU A 52 -17.12 -3.56 24.98
N ASP A 53 -16.09 -2.76 24.70
CA ASP A 53 -15.82 -2.18 23.37
C ASP A 53 -14.99 -3.13 22.48
N ILE A 54 -14.00 -3.84 23.03
CA ILE A 54 -13.05 -4.72 22.31
C ILE A 54 -13.16 -6.15 22.84
N ASP A 55 -13.05 -7.16 21.97
CA ASP A 55 -12.95 -8.55 22.45
C ASP A 55 -11.54 -8.93 22.94
N VAL A 56 -11.22 -8.46 24.14
CA VAL A 56 -9.99 -8.79 24.87
C VAL A 56 -9.86 -10.30 25.16
N GLN A 57 -10.97 -11.06 25.23
CA GLN A 57 -10.91 -12.51 25.42
C GLN A 57 -10.58 -13.23 24.11
N LEU A 58 -11.08 -12.74 22.97
CA LEU A 58 -10.63 -13.18 21.65
C LEU A 58 -9.16 -12.83 21.45
N LEU A 59 -8.72 -11.59 21.73
CA LEU A 59 -7.30 -11.21 21.61
C LEU A 59 -6.36 -12.09 22.47
N ARG A 60 -6.80 -12.52 23.66
CA ARG A 60 -6.05 -13.48 24.49
C ARG A 60 -6.06 -14.91 23.94
N LYS A 61 -7.17 -15.38 23.35
CA LYS A 61 -7.19 -16.68 22.61
C LYS A 61 -6.31 -16.62 21.36
N LEU A 62 -6.23 -15.46 20.73
CA LEU A 62 -5.31 -15.11 19.66
C LEU A 62 -3.90 -14.80 20.18
N ASP A 63 -3.59 -15.05 21.46
CA ASP A 63 -2.23 -15.05 22.00
C ASP A 63 -1.47 -13.70 21.85
N PHE A 64 -2.22 -12.59 21.75
CA PHE A 64 -1.65 -11.24 21.78
C PHE A 64 -1.12 -10.91 23.18
N SER A 65 0.07 -10.30 23.25
CA SER A 65 0.63 -9.82 24.52
C SER A 65 -0.26 -8.75 25.19
N ASP A 66 -0.23 -8.65 26.52
CA ASP A 66 -0.97 -7.59 27.24
C ASP A 66 -0.54 -6.17 26.80
N VAL A 67 0.68 -5.99 26.28
CA VAL A 67 1.14 -4.70 25.70
C VAL A 67 0.43 -4.39 24.38
N ALA A 68 0.20 -5.41 23.54
CA ALA A 68 -0.59 -5.25 22.33
C ALA A 68 -2.07 -4.97 22.65
N ILE A 69 -2.65 -5.66 23.64
CA ILE A 69 -4.01 -5.40 24.12
C ILE A 69 -4.13 -3.96 24.68
N GLN A 70 -3.12 -3.49 25.43
CA GLN A 70 -3.05 -2.10 25.90
C GLN A 70 -2.93 -1.09 24.74
N ALA A 71 -2.16 -1.41 23.70
CA ALA A 71 -2.05 -0.57 22.51
C ALA A 71 -3.40 -0.45 21.78
N VAL A 72 -4.06 -1.57 21.50
CA VAL A 72 -5.40 -1.63 20.90
C VAL A 72 -6.41 -0.77 21.68
N ARG A 73 -6.44 -0.85 23.02
CA ARG A 73 -7.31 0.01 23.85
C ARG A 73 -7.05 1.52 23.72
N LYS A 74 -5.91 1.96 23.16
CA LYS A 74 -5.56 3.37 22.98
C LYS A 74 -5.59 3.84 21.52
N LEU A 75 -5.87 2.99 20.54
CA LEU A 75 -5.89 3.41 19.13
C LEU A 75 -7.16 4.22 18.78
N PRO A 76 -7.05 5.25 17.92
CA PRO A 76 -8.19 5.74 17.16
C PRO A 76 -8.60 4.71 16.10
N TYR A 77 -9.86 4.72 15.71
CA TYR A 77 -10.40 3.81 14.69
C TYR A 77 -11.20 4.55 13.63
N VAL A 78 -11.09 4.13 12.37
CA VAL A 78 -11.97 4.59 11.29
C VAL A 78 -13.14 3.61 11.13
N THR A 79 -14.33 4.13 10.79
CA THR A 79 -15.58 3.35 10.71
C THR A 79 -16.45 3.71 9.51
N GLY A 80 -17.46 2.89 9.23
CA GLY A 80 -18.34 3.04 8.06
C GLY A 80 -17.91 2.10 6.93
N GLN A 81 -17.66 2.67 5.75
CA GLN A 81 -17.10 1.94 4.60
C GLN A 81 -15.61 1.64 4.79
N GLU A 82 -15.04 0.80 3.92
CA GLU A 82 -13.61 0.56 3.86
C GLU A 82 -12.89 1.84 3.38
N TRP A 83 -12.08 2.44 4.25
CA TRP A 83 -11.26 3.61 3.94
C TRP A 83 -9.79 3.20 3.85
N GLU A 84 -9.17 3.50 2.71
CA GLU A 84 -7.73 3.34 2.54
C GLU A 84 -6.98 4.36 3.39
N VAL A 85 -5.85 3.91 3.94
CA VAL A 85 -4.88 4.72 4.68
C VAL A 85 -3.49 4.66 4.05
N TRP A 86 -3.30 3.75 3.10
CA TRP A 86 -2.23 3.69 2.10
C TRP A 86 -2.83 3.02 0.85
N PRO A 87 -2.25 3.13 -0.36
CA PRO A 87 -2.75 2.39 -1.54
C PRO A 87 -3.04 0.91 -1.24
N GLU A 88 -4.21 0.43 -1.65
CA GLU A 88 -4.75 -0.93 -1.40
C GLU A 88 -4.72 -1.38 0.08
N THR A 89 -4.69 -0.44 1.03
CA THR A 89 -4.41 -0.73 2.45
C THR A 89 -5.42 -0.06 3.38
N TRP A 90 -6.23 -0.86 4.09
CA TRP A 90 -7.38 -0.41 4.89
C TRP A 90 -7.17 -0.52 6.40
N CYS A 91 -7.85 0.33 7.17
CA CYS A 91 -7.81 0.32 8.64
C CYS A 91 -8.27 -1.02 9.25
N LEU A 92 -7.46 -1.63 10.12
CA LEU A 92 -7.93 -2.72 10.98
C LEU A 92 -8.61 -2.12 12.21
N ASN A 93 -9.89 -2.43 12.40
CA ASN A 93 -10.70 -1.98 13.53
C ASN A 93 -10.97 -3.15 14.49
N TYR A 94 -10.68 -2.98 15.78
CA TYR A 94 -10.81 -4.02 16.81
C TYR A 94 -12.07 -3.88 17.69
N LEU A 95 -12.95 -2.92 17.40
CA LEU A 95 -14.20 -2.72 18.12
C LEU A 95 -15.22 -3.83 17.78
N ARG A 96 -15.85 -4.41 18.80
CA ARG A 96 -16.76 -5.58 18.70
C ARG A 96 -17.88 -5.47 17.67
N ASN A 97 -18.34 -4.24 17.39
CA ASN A 97 -19.45 -3.96 16.49
C ASN A 97 -18.99 -3.61 15.06
N THR A 98 -17.81 -4.06 14.64
CA THR A 98 -17.23 -3.76 13.32
C THR A 98 -16.79 -5.03 12.60
N SER A 99 -16.98 -5.05 11.27
CA SER A 99 -16.71 -6.22 10.41
C SER A 99 -15.22 -6.52 10.21
N SER A 100 -14.33 -5.68 10.74
CA SER A 100 -12.91 -5.62 10.37
C SER A 100 -12.01 -6.62 11.10
N VAL A 101 -12.48 -7.22 12.21
CA VAL A 101 -11.95 -8.50 12.69
C VAL A 101 -12.90 -9.59 12.17
N PRO A 102 -12.60 -10.25 11.03
CA PRO A 102 -13.36 -11.44 10.66
C PRO A 102 -13.21 -12.48 11.77
N GLU A 103 -14.27 -13.25 12.04
CA GLU A 103 -14.08 -14.53 12.74
C GLU A 103 -13.09 -15.34 11.89
N PRO A 104 -11.90 -15.70 12.42
CA PRO A 104 -10.83 -16.22 11.59
C PRO A 104 -11.19 -17.62 11.13
N ASP A 105 -11.52 -17.72 9.84
CA ASP A 105 -11.70 -18.99 9.14
C ASP A 105 -10.32 -19.55 8.79
N TRP A 106 -9.67 -20.13 9.81
CA TRP A 106 -8.35 -20.76 9.73
C TRP A 106 -8.23 -21.88 8.68
N THR A 107 -9.31 -22.22 7.97
CA THR A 107 -9.31 -23.24 6.91
C THR A 107 -8.98 -22.69 5.53
N LYS A 108 -8.71 -21.38 5.41
CA LYS A 108 -8.37 -20.70 4.16
C LYS A 108 -6.91 -20.23 4.13
N ASP A 109 -6.27 -20.41 2.99
CA ASP A 109 -4.91 -19.97 2.71
C ASP A 109 -4.84 -18.43 2.61
N TYR A 110 -4.75 -17.73 3.75
CA TYR A 110 -4.66 -16.26 3.79
C TYR A 110 -3.48 -15.70 2.97
N GLU A 111 -2.40 -16.49 2.82
CA GLU A 111 -1.25 -16.20 1.95
C GLU A 111 -1.67 -15.90 0.50
N LYS A 112 -2.69 -16.60 0.00
CA LYS A 112 -3.20 -16.43 -1.38
C LYS A 112 -3.93 -15.10 -1.62
N TYR A 113 -4.28 -14.38 -0.56
CA TYR A 113 -5.04 -13.12 -0.66
C TYR A 113 -4.16 -11.87 -0.48
N GLY A 114 -2.90 -12.00 -0.07
CA GLY A 114 -2.03 -10.85 0.23
C GLY A 114 -2.49 -10.04 1.45
N THR A 115 -3.43 -10.57 2.23
CA THR A 115 -3.82 -9.98 3.52
C THR A 115 -2.67 -10.11 4.50
N ALA A 116 -2.07 -9.00 4.92
CA ALA A 116 -1.20 -9.02 6.09
C ALA A 116 -1.98 -9.62 7.27
N PRO A 117 -1.50 -10.71 7.87
CA PRO A 117 -2.43 -11.80 8.10
C PRO A 117 -3.00 -11.78 9.53
N PRO A 118 -4.15 -12.46 9.74
CA PRO A 118 -4.41 -13.13 11.01
C PRO A 118 -3.46 -14.33 11.18
N ARG A 119 -2.13 -14.08 11.10
CA ARG A 119 -0.96 -14.98 11.22
C ARG A 119 -1.02 -16.37 10.55
N PRO A 120 -0.03 -16.71 9.68
CA PRO A 120 0.67 -17.97 9.83
C PRO A 120 1.20 -18.05 11.26
N ALA A 121 0.50 -18.81 12.11
CA ALA A 121 0.68 -18.79 13.56
C ALA A 121 2.06 -19.28 14.03
N GLU A 122 2.81 -19.91 13.13
CA GLU A 122 4.11 -20.51 13.38
C GLU A 122 5.27 -19.51 13.26
N TRP A 123 5.08 -18.38 12.55
CA TRP A 123 6.17 -17.45 12.23
C TRP A 123 6.05 -16.08 12.91
N MET A 124 4.88 -15.42 12.92
CA MET A 124 4.81 -14.05 13.46
C MET A 124 4.80 -14.02 15.02
N PRO A 125 5.73 -13.26 15.67
CA PRO A 125 5.77 -13.15 17.13
C PRO A 125 4.48 -12.62 17.78
N LYS A 126 4.19 -13.06 19.01
CA LYS A 126 3.07 -12.62 19.88
C LYS A 126 3.02 -11.11 20.19
N THR A 127 4.07 -10.39 19.82
CA THR A 127 4.21 -8.94 20.01
C THR A 127 3.94 -8.17 18.72
N MET A 128 3.71 -8.84 17.59
CA MET A 128 3.22 -8.22 16.36
C MET A 128 1.73 -7.86 16.48
N LEU A 129 1.40 -6.62 16.13
CA LEU A 129 0.06 -6.08 16.07
C LEU A 129 -0.17 -5.45 14.68
N ALA A 130 -1.10 -5.99 13.90
CA ALA A 130 -1.52 -5.37 12.65
C ALA A 130 -2.35 -4.10 12.96
N LEU A 131 -2.04 -3.00 12.27
CA LEU A 131 -2.80 -1.75 12.32
C LEU A 131 -3.69 -1.58 11.08
N THR A 132 -3.30 -2.23 9.97
CA THR A 132 -4.01 -2.23 8.69
C THR A 132 -3.96 -3.62 8.04
N TYR A 133 -4.83 -3.85 7.06
CA TYR A 133 -4.81 -5.00 6.17
C TYR A 133 -4.84 -4.52 4.70
N GLY A 134 -4.75 -5.44 3.75
CA GLY A 134 -4.77 -5.14 2.32
C GLY A 134 -4.97 -6.40 1.49
N PHE A 135 -4.80 -6.30 0.18
CA PHE A 135 -4.73 -7.45 -0.73
C PHE A 135 -3.55 -7.25 -1.71
N ALA A 136 -3.12 -8.32 -2.39
CA ALA A 136 -2.19 -8.28 -3.52
C ALA A 136 -0.99 -7.31 -3.42
N ALA A 137 -1.10 -6.05 -3.88
CA ALA A 137 0.00 -5.08 -3.96
C ALA A 137 0.02 -4.05 -2.80
N ALA A 138 -0.87 -4.19 -1.82
CA ALA A 138 -0.94 -3.38 -0.60
C ALA A 138 0.38 -3.20 0.14
N THR A 139 0.45 -2.18 1.01
CA THR A 139 1.53 -2.02 1.99
C THR A 139 1.01 -2.03 3.44
N PRO A 140 0.57 -3.17 4.01
CA PRO A 140 -0.01 -3.18 5.35
C PRO A 140 1.00 -2.90 6.48
N TRP A 141 0.48 -2.43 7.61
CA TRP A 141 1.25 -1.85 8.70
C TRP A 141 1.23 -2.76 9.91
N ILE A 142 2.40 -3.30 10.27
CA ILE A 142 2.57 -4.23 11.39
C ILE A 142 3.49 -3.57 12.43
N LEU A 143 3.10 -3.59 13.70
CA LEU A 143 3.82 -2.99 14.81
C LEU A 143 4.35 -4.07 15.76
N ASP A 144 5.65 -4.06 16.08
CA ASP A 144 6.17 -4.87 17.18
C ASP A 144 6.09 -4.11 18.50
N THR A 145 5.15 -4.51 19.35
CA THR A 145 4.89 -3.89 20.65
C THR A 145 6.00 -4.14 21.67
N LYS A 146 6.96 -5.03 21.37
CA LYS A 146 8.19 -5.21 22.15
C LYS A 146 9.22 -4.12 21.88
N THR A 147 9.36 -3.70 20.61
CA THR A 147 10.48 -2.86 20.15
C THR A 147 10.07 -1.44 19.72
N GLY A 148 8.78 -1.16 19.56
CA GLY A 148 8.30 0.15 19.10
C GLY A 148 8.65 0.45 17.63
N LEU A 149 8.86 -0.61 16.85
CA LEU A 149 9.17 -0.57 15.43
C LEU A 149 7.93 -0.96 14.62
N ILE A 150 7.76 -0.32 13.46
CA ILE A 150 6.65 -0.53 12.53
C ILE A 150 7.19 -0.85 11.14
N TRP A 151 6.61 -1.89 10.53
CA TRP A 151 6.91 -2.37 9.19
C TRP A 151 5.81 -1.90 8.23
N GLY A 152 6.21 -1.35 7.08
CA GLY A 152 5.36 -1.33 5.90
C GLY A 152 5.63 -2.60 5.11
N TYR A 153 4.81 -3.63 5.32
CA TYR A 153 4.92 -4.93 4.65
C TYR A 153 4.63 -4.72 3.15
N GLY A 154 5.60 -4.91 2.25
CA GLY A 154 5.37 -4.72 0.82
C GLY A 154 6.56 -5.13 -0.05
N HIS A 155 6.26 -5.58 -1.28
CA HIS A 155 7.14 -6.37 -2.16
C HIS A 155 8.38 -5.67 -2.73
N LEU A 156 8.65 -4.42 -2.37
CA LEU A 156 9.62 -3.56 -3.08
C LEU A 156 10.90 -3.26 -2.29
N LEU A 157 11.04 -3.75 -1.06
CA LEU A 157 12.21 -3.51 -0.20
C LEU A 157 12.49 -4.69 0.73
N GLU A 158 13.08 -5.74 0.16
CA GLU A 158 13.73 -6.80 0.92
C GLU A 158 15.10 -6.35 1.45
N ASP A 159 15.45 -6.84 2.64
CA ASP A 159 16.75 -6.79 3.28
C ASP A 159 17.41 -8.16 3.06
N PRO A 160 18.44 -8.27 2.18
CA PRO A 160 19.01 -9.55 1.79
C PRO A 160 19.77 -10.24 2.94
N ASP A 161 20.18 -9.50 3.96
CA ASP A 161 20.94 -10.00 5.11
C ASP A 161 20.04 -10.45 6.28
N HIS A 162 18.74 -10.64 6.05
CA HIS A 162 17.79 -10.99 7.12
C HIS A 162 17.99 -12.42 7.67
N PRO A 163 17.72 -12.67 8.96
CA PRO A 163 17.86 -14.02 9.53
C PRO A 163 16.77 -14.97 9.01
N GLN A 164 17.17 -16.13 8.50
CA GLN A 164 16.28 -17.16 7.95
C GLN A 164 15.27 -17.73 8.98
N ASP A 165 15.56 -17.66 10.29
CA ASP A 165 14.63 -18.02 11.36
C ASP A 165 13.60 -16.90 11.66
N GLN A 166 13.79 -15.72 11.07
CA GLN A 166 12.99 -14.51 11.30
C GLN A 166 12.67 -13.81 9.96
N PRO A 167 12.02 -14.49 8.98
CA PRO A 167 11.79 -13.97 7.63
C PRO A 167 11.02 -12.64 7.61
N TRP A 168 10.20 -12.36 8.63
CA TRP A 168 9.51 -11.07 8.76
C TRP A 168 10.43 -9.86 8.99
N LYS A 169 11.73 -10.09 9.19
CA LYS A 169 12.75 -9.02 9.22
C LYS A 169 13.24 -8.61 7.84
N GLN A 170 12.89 -9.34 6.78
CA GLN A 170 13.26 -8.95 5.42
C GLN A 170 12.64 -7.62 4.99
N TRP A 171 11.53 -7.17 5.58
CA TRP A 171 10.97 -5.86 5.25
C TRP A 171 11.55 -4.76 6.14
N ARG A 172 11.85 -3.60 5.53
CA ARG A 172 12.32 -2.41 6.28
C ARG A 172 11.32 -1.97 7.35
N HIS A 173 11.88 -1.58 8.49
CA HIS A 173 11.14 -1.17 9.67
C HIS A 173 11.67 0.15 10.21
N TYR A 174 10.79 0.90 10.87
CA TYR A 174 11.03 2.28 11.27
C TYR A 174 10.53 2.52 12.71
N PRO A 175 11.10 3.49 13.45
CA PRO A 175 10.47 3.97 14.68
C PRO A 175 9.07 4.54 14.39
N VAL A 176 8.08 4.24 15.23
CA VAL A 176 6.67 4.66 15.06
C VAL A 176 6.53 6.13 14.63
N LYS A 177 7.13 7.07 15.37
CA LYS A 177 7.04 8.50 15.04
C LYS A 177 7.61 8.83 13.66
N TYR A 178 8.75 8.25 13.29
CA TYR A 178 9.40 8.50 12.00
C TYR A 178 8.54 7.97 10.84
N PHE A 179 7.98 6.77 10.98
CA PHE A 179 7.06 6.19 10.00
C PHE A 179 5.87 7.11 9.71
N PHE A 180 5.19 7.58 10.76
CA PHE A 180 4.03 8.45 10.60
C PHE A 180 4.41 9.87 10.16
N ASP A 181 5.57 10.40 10.53
CA ASP A 181 6.06 11.68 10.00
C ASP A 181 6.34 11.59 8.49
N MET A 182 6.94 10.49 8.01
CA MET A 182 7.15 10.25 6.57
C MET A 182 5.83 9.99 5.83
N ALA A 183 4.93 9.17 6.37
CA ALA A 183 3.60 8.94 5.78
C ALA A 183 2.77 10.23 5.69
N LYS A 184 2.80 11.08 6.74
CA LYS A 184 2.20 12.41 6.72
C LYS A 184 2.85 13.31 5.66
N ALA A 185 4.17 13.26 5.49
CA ALA A 185 4.89 14.07 4.51
C ALA A 185 4.55 13.67 3.07
N ASP A 186 4.60 12.39 2.72
CA ASP A 186 4.30 11.89 1.37
C ASP A 186 2.87 12.25 0.95
N VAL A 187 1.90 12.05 1.84
CA VAL A 187 0.49 12.40 1.60
C VAL A 187 0.28 13.92 1.54
N THR A 188 0.97 14.70 2.38
CA THR A 188 0.88 16.18 2.33
C THR A 188 1.48 16.73 1.04
N ASN A 189 2.57 16.15 0.56
CA ASN A 189 3.22 16.50 -0.71
C ASN A 189 2.52 15.89 -1.93
N LEU A 190 1.39 15.19 -1.73
CA LEU A 190 0.60 14.52 -2.76
C LEU A 190 1.39 13.47 -3.58
N VAL A 191 2.45 12.89 -3.00
CA VAL A 191 3.21 11.75 -3.54
C VAL A 191 2.26 10.56 -3.69
N TYR A 192 1.50 10.30 -2.62
CA TYR A 192 0.28 9.51 -2.65
C TYR A 192 -0.92 10.45 -2.58
N LEU A 193 -1.97 10.16 -3.33
CA LEU A 193 -3.09 11.06 -3.58
C LEU A 193 -4.42 10.48 -3.06
N PRO A 194 -4.90 10.91 -1.88
CA PRO A 194 -6.22 10.55 -1.38
C PRO A 194 -7.35 11.14 -2.24
N LEU A 195 -8.24 10.28 -2.76
CA LEU A 195 -9.40 10.64 -3.56
C LEU A 195 -10.71 10.31 -2.84
N PRO A 196 -11.70 11.23 -2.82
CA PRO A 196 -13.00 10.95 -2.22
C PRO A 196 -13.72 9.85 -3.02
N ALA A 197 -14.70 9.23 -2.38
CA ALA A 197 -15.66 8.37 -3.07
C ALA A 197 -16.26 9.11 -4.27
N GLY A 198 -16.19 8.48 -5.44
CA GLY A 198 -16.59 9.06 -6.71
C GLY A 198 -18.10 8.99 -6.96
N ILE A 199 -18.48 9.40 -8.16
CA ILE A 199 -19.81 9.12 -8.72
C ILE A 199 -19.79 7.67 -9.26
N ASN A 200 -20.95 7.00 -9.30
CA ASN A 200 -21.10 5.61 -9.79
C ASN A 200 -20.26 4.55 -9.04
N GLU A 201 -20.44 4.44 -7.71
CA GLU A 201 -19.86 3.37 -6.85
C GLU A 201 -18.32 3.29 -6.80
N HIS A 202 -17.61 4.23 -7.43
CA HIS A 202 -16.17 4.41 -7.33
C HIS A 202 -15.74 4.61 -5.85
N PRO A 203 -14.97 3.69 -5.24
CA PRO A 203 -14.62 3.75 -3.82
C PRO A 203 -13.68 4.92 -3.49
N PRO A 204 -13.58 5.33 -2.21
CA PRO A 204 -12.49 6.18 -1.76
C PRO A 204 -11.17 5.40 -1.85
N GLN A 205 -10.14 5.99 -2.43
CA GLN A 205 -8.86 5.31 -2.68
C GLN A 205 -7.70 6.30 -2.53
N ILE A 206 -6.51 5.79 -2.21
CA ILE A 206 -5.27 6.56 -2.21
C ILE A 206 -4.43 6.05 -3.38
N LEU A 207 -4.24 6.89 -4.39
CA LEU A 207 -3.43 6.53 -5.57
C LEU A 207 -1.94 6.81 -5.34
N ASP A 208 -1.10 6.08 -6.06
CA ASP A 208 0.33 6.34 -6.23
C ASP A 208 0.58 7.36 -7.37
N TYR A 209 1.85 7.61 -7.71
CA TYR A 209 2.25 8.67 -8.65
C TYR A 209 2.34 8.26 -10.13
N THR A 210 2.24 6.96 -10.45
CA THR A 210 2.54 6.43 -11.81
C THR A 210 1.54 6.86 -12.88
N ASN A 211 0.27 7.06 -12.53
CA ASN A 211 -0.82 7.27 -13.49
C ASN A 211 -0.88 8.71 -14.03
N LYS A 212 -0.98 8.89 -15.36
CA LYS A 212 -1.13 10.20 -16.03
C LYS A 212 -2.34 11.01 -15.51
N ALA A 213 -3.43 10.36 -15.11
CA ALA A 213 -4.60 11.02 -14.50
C ALA A 213 -4.32 11.56 -13.09
N VAL A 214 -3.43 10.92 -12.30
CA VAL A 214 -3.01 11.42 -10.99
C VAL A 214 -2.32 12.77 -11.11
N ARG A 215 -1.54 13.02 -12.17
CA ARG A 215 -0.94 14.34 -12.44
C ARG A 215 -2.02 15.43 -12.58
N ARG A 216 -3.13 15.13 -13.27
CA ARG A 216 -4.30 16.03 -13.38
C ARG A 216 -5.04 16.20 -12.05
N MET A 217 -5.27 15.13 -11.28
CA MET A 217 -5.95 15.21 -9.98
C MET A 217 -5.11 15.91 -8.90
N ARG A 218 -3.77 15.76 -8.91
CA ARG A 218 -2.84 16.49 -8.04
C ARG A 218 -2.95 18.00 -8.26
N ARG A 219 -3.13 18.45 -9.51
CA ARG A 219 -3.33 19.87 -9.85
C ARG A 219 -4.62 20.43 -9.22
N ILE A 220 -5.71 19.68 -9.18
CA ILE A 220 -6.98 20.08 -8.55
C ILE A 220 -6.79 20.39 -7.04
N TYR A 221 -5.99 19.60 -6.32
CA TYR A 221 -5.66 19.90 -4.92
C TYR A 221 -4.92 21.24 -4.77
N VAL A 222 -3.90 21.48 -5.60
CA VAL A 222 -3.08 22.71 -5.57
C VAL A 222 -3.90 23.95 -5.94
N ASP A 223 -4.70 23.90 -7.00
CA ASP A 223 -5.57 25.02 -7.40
C ASP A 223 -6.62 25.35 -6.33
N HIS A 224 -7.01 24.35 -5.53
CA HIS A 224 -7.90 24.53 -4.39
C HIS A 224 -7.20 24.95 -3.09
N GLY A 225 -5.88 25.14 -3.10
CA GLY A 225 -5.10 25.74 -2.00
C GLY A 225 -4.33 24.76 -1.12
N TRP A 226 -4.26 23.47 -1.47
CA TRP A 226 -3.43 22.51 -0.73
C TRP A 226 -1.93 22.79 -1.02
N PRO A 227 -1.01 22.69 -0.02
CA PRO A 227 -1.18 22.20 1.36
C PRO A 227 -1.53 23.26 2.41
N ASP A 228 -1.85 24.50 2.03
CA ASP A 228 -2.19 25.56 2.99
C ASP A 228 -3.59 25.35 3.57
N GLN A 229 -3.66 24.71 4.74
CA GLN A 229 -4.91 24.42 5.46
C GLN A 229 -5.72 25.66 5.85
N ALA A 230 -5.14 26.87 5.85
CA ALA A 230 -5.89 28.10 6.09
C ALA A 230 -6.65 28.60 4.84
N ASN A 231 -6.17 28.23 3.64
CA ASN A 231 -6.74 28.65 2.35
C ASN A 231 -7.33 27.49 1.53
N PHE A 232 -7.19 26.24 1.99
CA PHE A 232 -7.66 25.04 1.30
C PHE A 232 -9.21 24.96 1.24
N ARG A 233 -9.74 25.06 0.03
CA ARG A 233 -11.19 25.04 -0.27
C ARG A 233 -11.67 23.60 -0.41
N ARG A 234 -11.59 22.85 0.70
CA ARG A 234 -11.83 21.40 0.82
C ARG A 234 -13.09 20.92 0.09
N GLU A 235 -14.26 21.49 0.38
CA GLU A 235 -15.53 21.03 -0.18
C GLU A 235 -15.58 21.26 -1.70
N ALA A 236 -15.07 22.39 -2.18
CA ALA A 236 -14.96 22.64 -3.62
C ALA A 236 -13.95 21.69 -4.30
N CYS A 237 -12.89 21.26 -3.57
CA CYS A 237 -11.92 20.29 -4.06
C CYS A 237 -12.55 18.88 -4.20
N ILE A 238 -13.35 18.47 -3.21
CA ILE A 238 -14.12 17.21 -3.25
C ILE A 238 -15.01 17.15 -4.50
N GLU A 239 -15.80 18.20 -4.77
CA GLU A 239 -16.69 18.20 -5.94
C GLU A 239 -15.91 18.26 -7.26
N ALA A 240 -14.80 19.01 -7.34
CA ALA A 240 -13.92 19.02 -8.51
C ALA A 240 -13.29 17.64 -8.80
N LEU A 241 -12.87 16.91 -7.76
CA LEU A 241 -12.32 15.55 -7.88
C LEU A 241 -13.39 14.53 -8.31
N LYS A 242 -14.61 14.59 -7.74
CA LYS A 242 -15.73 13.73 -8.15
C LYS A 242 -16.10 13.92 -9.61
N GLU A 243 -16.24 15.17 -10.03
CA GLU A 243 -16.58 15.55 -11.40
C GLU A 243 -15.46 15.18 -12.38
N PHE A 244 -14.18 15.28 -11.96
CA PHE A 244 -13.06 14.75 -12.74
C PHE A 244 -13.16 13.22 -12.91
N ARG A 245 -13.31 12.46 -11.82
CA ARG A 245 -13.47 10.98 -11.86
C ARG A 245 -14.64 10.55 -12.75
N ARG A 246 -15.74 11.32 -12.76
CA ARG A 246 -16.90 11.07 -13.63
C ARG A 246 -16.53 11.18 -15.12
N ARG A 247 -15.89 12.28 -15.53
CA ARG A 247 -15.56 12.50 -16.96
C ARG A 247 -14.61 11.45 -17.53
N GLU A 248 -13.61 11.04 -16.76
CA GLU A 248 -12.67 9.99 -17.20
C GLU A 248 -13.45 8.67 -17.39
N THR A 249 -14.34 8.31 -16.45
CA THR A 249 -15.23 7.13 -16.57
C THR A 249 -16.16 7.21 -17.78
N ASP A 250 -16.76 8.38 -18.04
CA ASP A 250 -17.65 8.58 -19.19
C ASP A 250 -16.87 8.51 -20.53
N SER A 251 -15.59 8.90 -20.53
CA SER A 251 -14.69 8.82 -21.68
C SER A 251 -14.36 7.35 -22.02
N ASP A 252 -13.88 6.58 -21.04
CA ASP A 252 -13.53 5.16 -21.19
C ASP A 252 -14.72 4.33 -21.70
N LEU A 253 -15.92 4.63 -21.18
CA LEU A 253 -17.17 4.01 -21.64
C LEU A 253 -17.49 4.37 -23.09
N SER A 254 -17.32 5.63 -23.49
CA SER A 254 -17.62 6.05 -24.86
C SER A 254 -16.75 5.34 -25.91
N ASP A 255 -15.45 5.21 -25.65
CA ASP A 255 -14.49 4.56 -26.54
C ASP A 255 -14.81 3.06 -26.69
N SER A 256 -15.12 2.40 -25.56
CA SER A 256 -15.53 0.98 -25.52
C SER A 256 -16.83 0.65 -26.27
N THR A 257 -17.60 1.66 -26.72
CA THR A 257 -18.88 1.47 -27.43
C THR A 257 -18.81 1.68 -28.94
N ASN A 258 -17.65 2.00 -29.51
CA ASN A 258 -17.49 2.27 -30.94
C ASN A 258 -16.49 1.32 -31.66
N PRO A 259 -16.86 0.04 -31.89
CA PRO A 259 -16.00 -0.94 -32.56
C PRO A 259 -15.81 -0.70 -34.07
N GLU A 260 -16.37 0.37 -34.65
CA GLU A 260 -16.27 0.70 -36.08
C GLU A 260 -15.14 1.73 -36.39
N LYS A 261 -14.07 1.74 -35.57
CA LYS A 261 -12.88 2.59 -35.80
C LYS A 261 -11.55 1.84 -35.96
N GLU A 262 -11.57 0.52 -36.21
CA GLU A 262 -10.45 -0.15 -36.89
C GLU A 262 -10.44 0.24 -38.38
N GLY A 263 -9.87 1.41 -38.71
CA GLY A 263 -9.84 1.91 -40.09
C GLY A 263 -9.84 3.42 -40.21
N GLY A 264 -8.80 4.07 -39.69
CA GLY A 264 -8.45 5.45 -40.00
C GLY A 264 -6.95 5.60 -39.81
N ASP A 265 -6.25 6.09 -40.83
CA ASP A 265 -4.84 6.37 -40.74
C ASP A 265 -4.65 7.55 -39.77
N ASP A 266 -4.10 7.30 -38.58
CA ASP A 266 -3.64 8.38 -37.70
C ASP A 266 -2.32 8.88 -38.29
N ASP A 267 -2.37 10.04 -38.95
CA ASP A 267 -1.18 10.74 -39.47
C ASP A 267 -0.16 10.92 -38.33
N ASP A 268 1.09 10.52 -38.58
CA ASP A 268 2.20 10.77 -37.65
C ASP A 268 2.42 12.28 -37.49
N ASP A 269 1.99 12.85 -36.35
CA ASP A 269 2.43 14.17 -35.86
C ASP A 269 3.92 14.05 -35.46
N GLU A 270 4.79 13.94 -36.47
CA GLU A 270 6.25 14.00 -36.35
C GLU A 270 6.64 15.33 -35.69
N TRP A 271 6.98 15.29 -34.41
CA TRP A 271 7.74 16.36 -33.79
C TRP A 271 9.20 16.21 -34.21
N GLU A 272 9.60 17.05 -35.17
CA GLU A 272 10.93 17.09 -35.79
C GLU A 272 12.05 17.32 -34.75
N ASP A 273 12.63 16.25 -34.20
CA ASP A 273 13.88 16.32 -33.43
C ASP A 273 15.07 16.47 -34.40
N GLU A 274 15.61 17.69 -34.50
CA GLU A 274 16.70 18.06 -35.42
C GLU A 274 18.03 17.33 -35.14
N ASP A 275 18.61 16.75 -36.20
CA ASP A 275 20.03 16.46 -36.44
C ASP A 275 20.97 16.18 -35.23
N TYR A 276 21.33 14.89 -35.04
CA TYR A 276 22.53 14.51 -34.29
C TYR A 276 23.40 13.48 -35.04
N GLU A 277 24.52 13.93 -35.62
CA GLU A 277 25.47 13.06 -36.31
C GLU A 277 26.20 12.13 -35.32
N TYR A 278 25.97 10.81 -35.44
CA TYR A 278 26.66 9.80 -34.65
C TYR A 278 28.04 9.48 -35.25
N VAL A 279 29.10 10.03 -34.65
CA VAL A 279 30.49 9.72 -34.99
C VAL A 279 30.96 8.51 -34.17
N SER A 280 31.05 7.35 -34.81
CA SER A 280 31.60 6.14 -34.20
C SER A 280 33.13 6.05 -34.32
N GLU A 281 33.81 5.97 -33.18
CA GLU A 281 35.18 5.45 -33.07
C GLU A 281 35.17 4.13 -32.29
N ASP A 282 35.36 3.02 -33.00
CA ASP A 282 35.68 1.70 -32.45
C ASP A 282 37.02 1.76 -31.69
N PRO A 283 37.23 0.94 -30.63
CA PRO A 283 38.13 -0.20 -30.85
C PRO A 283 37.92 -1.47 -29.98
N SER A 284 37.76 -2.61 -30.67
CA SER A 284 38.49 -3.89 -30.46
C SER A 284 38.30 -4.77 -29.20
N GLY A 285 38.37 -6.09 -29.42
CA GLY A 285 38.39 -7.18 -28.41
C GLY A 285 37.22 -8.15 -28.64
N GLU A 286 37.37 -9.32 -29.26
CA GLU A 286 38.22 -10.49 -28.92
C GLU A 286 37.88 -11.09 -27.53
N ASP A 287 37.62 -12.39 -27.34
CA ASP A 287 37.28 -13.53 -28.23
C ASP A 287 36.84 -14.74 -27.36
N ASP A 288 36.72 -15.94 -27.94
CA ASP A 288 36.73 -17.29 -27.30
C ASP A 288 35.52 -17.76 -26.46
N ASP A 289 34.60 -18.46 -27.14
CA ASP A 289 34.22 -19.88 -26.92
C ASP A 289 34.54 -20.59 -25.58
N ASN A 290 33.63 -21.45 -25.11
CA ASN A 290 33.96 -22.86 -24.76
C ASN A 290 32.70 -23.74 -24.58
N ASP A 291 32.84 -24.98 -25.04
CA ASP A 291 31.85 -26.03 -25.27
C ASP A 291 31.16 -26.65 -24.02
N ASP A 292 30.01 -27.29 -24.29
CA ASP A 292 29.50 -28.60 -23.81
C ASP A 292 29.98 -29.24 -22.48
N ASP A 293 29.01 -29.75 -21.70
CA ASP A 293 29.06 -31.15 -21.23
C ASP A 293 27.63 -31.73 -21.01
N GLU A 294 27.47 -33.05 -21.13
CA GLU A 294 26.22 -33.79 -20.90
C GLU A 294 26.19 -34.42 -19.48
N GLY A 295 25.01 -34.80 -18.94
CA GLY A 295 24.92 -35.32 -17.56
C GLY A 295 23.58 -35.94 -17.15
N ASP A 296 23.42 -37.24 -17.40
CA ASP A 296 22.24 -38.07 -17.13
C ASP A 296 21.94 -38.39 -15.64
N GLU A 297 20.66 -38.72 -15.37
CA GLU A 297 20.14 -39.71 -14.38
C GLU A 297 20.44 -39.49 -12.85
N ASP A 298 19.76 -40.08 -11.84
CA ASP A 298 18.65 -41.06 -11.79
C ASP A 298 17.75 -40.97 -10.49
N GLU A 299 16.68 -41.75 -10.48
CA GLU A 299 15.94 -42.43 -9.40
C GLU A 299 15.96 -41.95 -7.91
N SER A 300 14.78 -41.48 -7.50
CA SER A 300 13.92 -42.13 -6.46
C SER A 300 14.11 -41.87 -4.95
N ALA A 301 12.96 -41.69 -4.28
CA ALA A 301 12.70 -42.20 -2.92
C ALA A 301 11.19 -42.34 -2.68
N LYS A 302 10.71 -43.53 -2.27
CA LYS A 302 9.31 -43.78 -1.87
C LYS A 302 9.19 -44.02 -0.37
N LYS A 303 8.18 -43.45 0.29
CA LYS A 303 7.53 -44.13 1.43
C LYS A 303 6.07 -43.72 1.65
N THR A 304 5.30 -44.66 2.17
CA THR A 304 3.82 -44.63 2.31
C THR A 304 3.42 -44.84 3.78
N VAL A 305 2.10 -44.86 4.05
CA VAL A 305 1.33 -45.25 5.27
C VAL A 305 0.67 -44.02 5.93
N GLU A 306 -0.65 -43.78 5.82
CA GLU A 306 -1.85 -44.56 6.26
C GLU A 306 -1.95 -44.78 7.78
N SER A 307 -3.11 -44.85 8.46
CA SER A 307 -4.51 -44.51 8.16
C SER A 307 -5.31 -44.57 9.48
N ALA A 308 -6.34 -43.74 9.69
CA ALA A 308 -7.49 -44.05 10.58
C ALA A 308 -8.64 -43.02 10.52
N LYS A 309 -9.89 -43.51 10.49
CA LYS A 309 -11.14 -42.83 10.94
C LYS A 309 -11.54 -43.47 12.30
N THR A 310 -12.61 -43.18 13.05
CA THR A 310 -13.94 -42.51 12.92
C THR A 310 -14.43 -42.24 14.38
N ALA A 311 -15.55 -41.60 14.79
CA ALA A 311 -16.76 -41.06 14.16
C ALA A 311 -17.46 -40.03 15.09
N GLU A 312 -18.54 -39.40 14.58
CA GLU A 312 -19.90 -39.19 15.18
C GLU A 312 -20.12 -38.94 16.70
N ALA A 313 -21.12 -38.15 17.13
CA ALA A 313 -22.09 -37.29 16.40
C ALA A 313 -22.85 -36.32 17.35
N GLY A 314 -23.48 -35.30 16.75
CA GLY A 314 -24.80 -34.80 17.17
C GLY A 314 -24.86 -33.52 18.03
N ASN A 315 -25.37 -32.43 17.44
CA ASN A 315 -26.75 -31.96 17.70
C ASN A 315 -27.17 -30.92 16.63
N GLN A 316 -28.48 -30.77 16.37
CA GLN A 316 -29.04 -29.72 15.51
C GLN A 316 -30.01 -28.84 16.29
N GLN A 317 -29.86 -27.52 16.22
CA GLN A 317 -30.95 -26.58 16.47
C GLN A 317 -30.88 -25.40 15.48
N SER A 318 -32.04 -25.04 14.91
CA SER A 318 -32.17 -24.02 13.88
C SER A 318 -32.31 -22.62 14.47
N ILE A 319 -31.58 -21.64 13.93
CA ILE A 319 -31.85 -20.21 14.10
C ILE A 319 -31.77 -19.53 12.72
N THR A 320 -32.54 -18.46 12.52
CA THR A 320 -32.82 -17.86 11.21
C THR A 320 -31.75 -16.89 10.70
N SER A 321 -31.63 -16.82 9.37
CA SER A 321 -30.73 -15.91 8.64
C SER A 321 -30.95 -14.42 8.92
N PRO A 322 -29.93 -13.59 8.61
CA PRO A 322 -30.20 -12.58 7.57
C PRO A 322 -29.10 -12.46 6.49
N LEU A 323 -29.54 -11.98 5.31
CA LEU A 323 -28.85 -11.22 4.26
C LEU A 323 -27.39 -11.57 3.86
N ARG A 324 -27.21 -11.92 2.58
CA ARG A 324 -25.89 -12.03 1.91
C ARG A 324 -25.40 -10.66 1.41
N PRO A 325 -24.08 -10.39 1.43
CA PRO A 325 -23.44 -9.45 0.51
C PRO A 325 -23.46 -9.95 -0.94
N ALA A 326 -23.29 -9.05 -1.91
CA ALA A 326 -23.26 -9.41 -3.33
C ALA A 326 -21.85 -9.88 -3.77
N THR A 327 -21.78 -10.93 -4.58
CA THR A 327 -20.53 -11.39 -5.20
C THR A 327 -20.19 -10.56 -6.44
N ARG A 328 -19.12 -9.78 -6.41
CA ARG A 328 -18.60 -9.05 -7.59
C ARG A 328 -17.70 -9.97 -8.42
N SER A 329 -17.90 -9.97 -9.74
CA SER A 329 -17.12 -10.81 -10.67
C SER A 329 -15.67 -10.34 -10.79
N GLN A 330 -14.74 -11.29 -10.87
CA GLN A 330 -13.33 -11.03 -11.19
C GLN A 330 -13.16 -10.78 -12.70
N THR A 331 -12.52 -9.68 -13.07
CA THR A 331 -11.85 -9.55 -14.38
C THR A 331 -10.44 -10.13 -14.29
N ARG A 332 -10.08 -10.97 -15.27
CA ARG A 332 -8.68 -11.41 -15.43
C ARG A 332 -7.87 -10.28 -16.05
N SER A 333 -6.82 -9.82 -15.38
CA SER A 333 -5.68 -9.23 -16.09
C SER A 333 -4.65 -10.32 -16.44
N ARG A 334 -3.82 -10.06 -17.44
CA ARG A 334 -2.95 -11.04 -18.10
C ARG A 334 -1.50 -10.63 -17.90
N ALA A 335 -0.72 -11.45 -17.21
CA ALA A 335 0.69 -11.15 -16.98
C ALA A 335 1.51 -11.25 -18.28
N GLY A 336 2.36 -10.24 -18.47
CA GLY A 336 3.49 -10.22 -19.40
C GLY A 336 4.52 -9.27 -18.78
N GLY A 337 5.78 -9.70 -18.70
CA GLY A 337 6.90 -8.82 -18.35
C GLY A 337 7.50 -8.20 -19.62
N ASP A 338 8.23 -7.09 -19.46
CA ASP A 338 9.06 -6.46 -20.48
C ASP A 338 10.26 -5.85 -19.74
N ASP A 339 11.48 -6.17 -20.18
CA ASP A 339 12.73 -5.90 -19.44
C ASP A 339 13.38 -4.60 -19.93
N ARG A 340 12.99 -3.43 -19.40
CA ARG A 340 13.53 -2.11 -19.80
C ARG A 340 13.49 -1.07 -18.66
N ASP A 341 14.65 -0.76 -18.07
CA ASP A 341 14.75 0.27 -17.01
C ASP A 341 16.04 1.15 -17.06
N ASP A 342 17.03 0.87 -17.91
CA ASP A 342 18.30 1.66 -17.93
C ASP A 342 18.25 2.96 -18.77
N ASP A 343 17.37 3.06 -19.78
CA ASP A 343 17.32 4.23 -20.69
C ASP A 343 16.61 5.46 -20.11
N ASP A 344 15.67 5.30 -19.18
CA ASP A 344 14.71 6.36 -18.82
C ASP A 344 15.36 7.45 -17.92
N LEU A 345 16.30 7.04 -17.07
CA LEU A 345 17.10 7.96 -16.24
C LEU A 345 17.97 8.93 -17.06
N GLY A 346 18.29 8.58 -18.30
CA GLY A 346 18.98 9.48 -19.24
C GLY A 346 18.09 10.65 -19.66
N ARG A 347 16.79 10.40 -19.88
CA ARG A 347 15.80 11.38 -20.33
C ARG A 347 15.37 12.33 -19.22
N GLU A 348 15.15 11.81 -18.00
CA GLU A 348 14.81 12.68 -16.85
C GLU A 348 15.89 13.76 -16.58
N LEU A 349 17.15 13.50 -16.93
CA LEU A 349 18.28 14.43 -16.80
C LEU A 349 18.54 15.34 -18.01
N SER A 350 17.90 15.11 -19.17
CA SER A 350 17.83 16.10 -20.26
C SER A 350 16.73 17.11 -19.98
N ASP A 351 15.55 16.64 -19.63
CA ASP A 351 14.35 17.48 -19.52
C ASP A 351 14.48 18.51 -18.39
N LEU A 352 15.07 18.10 -17.26
CA LEU A 352 15.38 19.00 -16.15
C LEU A 352 16.36 20.13 -16.51
N LYS A 353 17.12 20.04 -17.61
CA LYS A 353 18.00 21.13 -18.07
C LYS A 353 17.25 22.17 -18.89
N ASN A 354 16.16 21.78 -19.56
CA ASN A 354 15.43 22.63 -20.49
C ASN A 354 14.49 23.61 -19.77
N ASP A 355 13.88 23.18 -18.66
CA ASP A 355 13.01 24.01 -17.81
C ASP A 355 13.77 24.93 -16.83
N MET A 356 15.06 24.71 -16.59
CA MET A 356 15.84 25.47 -15.60
C MET A 356 16.54 26.70 -16.20
N SER A 357 16.40 27.88 -15.57
CA SER A 357 17.10 29.07 -16.05
C SER A 357 18.63 28.94 -15.91
N PRO A 358 19.43 29.68 -16.70
CA PRO A 358 20.89 29.70 -16.59
C PRO A 358 21.46 30.20 -15.25
N ALA A 359 20.60 30.66 -14.32
CA ALA A 359 20.97 30.98 -12.93
C ALA A 359 20.75 29.77 -12.02
N GLU A 360 19.58 29.13 -12.08
CA GLU A 360 19.24 27.94 -11.30
C GLU A 360 20.16 26.76 -11.66
N LEU A 361 20.48 26.60 -12.96
CA LEU A 361 21.41 25.57 -13.42
C LEU A 361 22.85 25.79 -12.93
N ARG A 362 23.23 27.02 -12.54
CA ARG A 362 24.51 27.29 -11.85
C ARG A 362 24.40 26.90 -10.38
N GLN A 363 23.35 27.37 -9.70
CA GLN A 363 23.11 27.08 -8.29
C GLN A 363 23.08 25.56 -8.03
N LEU A 364 22.40 24.78 -8.87
CA LEU A 364 22.39 23.32 -8.81
C LEU A 364 23.81 22.71 -8.96
N LYS A 365 24.61 23.19 -9.92
CA LYS A 365 26.01 22.77 -10.13
C LYS A 365 26.96 23.21 -9.02
N GLU A 366 26.61 24.23 -8.25
CA GLU A 366 27.35 24.72 -7.08
C GLU A 366 26.96 23.94 -5.81
N THR A 367 25.72 23.45 -5.74
CA THR A 367 25.20 22.57 -4.67
C THR A 367 25.71 21.12 -4.84
N LEU A 368 25.71 20.57 -6.05
CA LEU A 368 26.23 19.22 -6.35
C LEU A 368 27.77 19.07 -6.27
N LYS A 369 28.47 20.13 -5.82
CA LYS A 369 29.93 20.14 -5.58
C LYS A 369 30.31 20.23 -4.10
N GLN A 370 29.32 20.18 -3.20
CA GLN A 370 29.48 20.27 -1.73
C GLN A 370 29.07 18.97 -1.05
#